data_AF-A0A9R1S4Y6-F1
#
_entry.id   AF-A0A9R1S4Y6-F1
#
_cell.length_a   1.000
_cell.length_b   1.000
_cell.length_c   1.000
_cell.angle_alpha   90.00
_cell.angle_beta   90.00
_cell.angle_gamma   90.00
#
_symmetry.space_group_name_H-M   'P 1'
#
loop_
_entity.id
_entity.type
_entity.pdbx_description
1 polymer ?
#
loop_
_entity_poly.entity_id
_entity_poly.type
_entity_poly.pdbx_seq_one_letter_code
_entity_poly.pdbx_strand_id
1 'polypeptide(L)'
;MSEVKPEEISHPAMEQLQGFEYCIDSNPPWGEAIILGFQHYILALGTAVMIPAVLVPMMGGNDGDRVRVVQTLLFVTGINTLLQSLFGTRLPTVIGGSYAFVIPVMAIVQDSSLAAISDDHERFLQSMRAIQGALIVSSSIQIILGYSQLWGIFSRFFSPLGMAPVVALLGFGLFERGFPVVGRCVEVGLPMLILFVVLSQYLKNVQIREIPILERFSLFICIALVWAYAQILTSGGAYNHSTEVTQINCRTDRANLISSAPCPQLLTALQLGLQVQLHPQLTS
;
A
#
# COMPACT_ATOMS: atom_id res chain seq x y z
N MET A 1 34.78 9.08 -44.24
CA MET A 1 33.51 8.47 -43.78
C MET A 1 33.74 8.09 -42.34
N SER A 2 33.36 8.99 -41.43
CA SER A 2 33.67 8.90 -40.01
C SER A 2 32.91 7.72 -39.39
N GLU A 3 33.63 6.92 -38.62
CA GLU A 3 33.15 5.77 -37.86
C GLU A 3 32.14 6.24 -36.80
N VAL A 4 30.88 5.78 -36.90
CA VAL A 4 29.81 6.12 -35.96
C VAL A 4 29.96 5.21 -34.73
N LYS A 5 30.12 5.83 -33.57
CA LYS A 5 30.31 5.17 -32.27
C LYS A 5 28.98 4.56 -31.79
N PRO A 6 28.92 3.32 -31.25
CA PRO A 6 27.66 2.63 -30.94
C PRO A 6 26.87 3.13 -29.72
N GLU A 7 27.22 4.29 -29.12
CA GLU A 7 26.64 4.73 -27.85
C GLU A 7 25.36 5.57 -27.96
N GLU A 8 24.81 5.77 -29.16
CA GLU A 8 23.73 6.75 -29.38
C GLU A 8 22.54 6.21 -30.18
N ILE A 9 22.17 4.93 -29.96
CA ILE A 9 20.85 4.42 -30.36
C ILE A 9 20.03 4.20 -29.09
N SER A 10 19.71 5.30 -28.40
CA SER A 10 18.65 5.29 -27.40
C SER A 10 17.32 5.27 -28.17
N HIS A 11 16.78 4.09 -28.39
CA HIS A 11 15.43 3.96 -28.91
C HIS A 11 14.46 4.68 -27.96
N PRO A 12 13.52 5.51 -28.46
CA PRO A 12 12.50 6.11 -27.61
C PRO A 12 11.70 4.99 -26.90
N ALA A 13 11.38 5.20 -25.62
CA ALA A 13 10.75 4.20 -24.74
C ALA A 13 9.55 3.47 -25.34
N MET A 14 8.77 4.18 -26.16
CA MET A 14 7.60 3.66 -26.86
C MET A 14 7.90 2.54 -27.87
N GLU A 15 9.12 2.44 -28.42
CA GLU A 15 9.49 1.39 -29.40
C GLU A 15 9.83 0.05 -28.73
N GLN A 16 10.32 0.05 -27.47
CA GLN A 16 10.68 -1.19 -26.76
C GLN A 16 9.50 -1.81 -25.99
N LEU A 17 8.59 -1.00 -25.44
CA LEU A 17 7.34 -1.47 -24.85
C LEU A 17 6.19 -0.52 -25.24
N GLN A 18 5.27 -1.01 -26.07
CA GLN A 18 4.04 -0.29 -26.41
C GLN A 18 3.27 0.05 -25.12
N GLY A 19 3.18 1.34 -24.77
CA GLY A 19 2.46 1.84 -23.60
C GLY A 19 3.30 2.53 -22.52
N PHE A 20 4.63 2.55 -22.62
CA PHE A 20 5.50 3.29 -21.69
C PHE A 20 6.05 4.56 -22.35
N GLU A 21 5.75 5.72 -21.75
CA GLU A 21 6.21 7.04 -22.24
C GLU A 21 7.62 7.40 -21.71
N TYR A 22 8.04 6.75 -20.62
CA TYR A 22 9.35 6.94 -20.00
C TYR A 22 10.05 5.59 -19.83
N CYS A 23 11.32 5.52 -20.25
CA CYS A 23 12.23 4.44 -19.89
C CYS A 23 12.64 4.58 -18.42
N ILE A 24 13.05 3.46 -17.80
CA ILE A 24 13.50 3.42 -16.40
C ILE A 24 14.64 4.40 -16.14
N ASP A 25 15.55 4.58 -17.11
CA ASP A 25 16.70 5.49 -17.02
C ASP A 25 16.40 6.90 -17.54
N SER A 26 15.20 7.17 -18.06
CA SER A 26 14.83 8.51 -18.54
C SER A 26 14.33 9.37 -17.39
N ASN A 27 14.84 10.60 -17.29
CA ASN A 27 14.47 11.50 -16.21
C ASN A 27 13.35 12.45 -16.68
N PRO A 28 12.10 12.29 -16.22
CA PRO A 28 11.02 13.23 -16.55
C PRO A 28 11.32 14.62 -16.00
N PRO A 29 10.66 15.68 -16.52
CA PRO A 29 10.81 17.02 -15.97
C PRO A 29 10.47 17.02 -14.48
N TRP A 30 11.23 17.77 -13.69
CA TRP A 30 11.19 17.70 -12.22
C TRP A 30 9.79 17.93 -11.63
N GLY A 31 8.99 18.81 -12.24
CA GLY A 31 7.60 19.04 -11.83
C GLY A 31 6.70 17.82 -12.04
N GLU A 32 6.84 17.11 -13.15
CA GLU A 32 6.07 15.88 -13.41
C GLU A 32 6.53 14.73 -12.50
N ALA A 33 7.84 14.61 -12.27
CA ALA A 33 8.40 13.64 -11.34
C ALA A 33 7.83 13.78 -9.91
N ILE A 34 7.70 15.01 -9.41
CA ILE A 34 7.11 15.29 -8.09
C ILE A 34 5.64 14.84 -8.04
N ILE A 35 4.85 15.19 -9.05
CA ILE A 35 3.42 14.86 -9.07
C ILE A 35 3.22 13.34 -9.19
N LEU A 36 4.00 12.67 -10.05
CA LEU A 36 3.97 11.20 -10.18
C LEU A 36 4.44 10.50 -8.89
N GLY A 37 5.47 11.03 -8.23
CA GLY A 37 5.91 10.54 -6.92
C GLY A 37 4.81 10.67 -5.86
N PHE A 38 4.11 11.81 -5.85
CA PHE A 38 2.96 12.01 -4.97
C PHE A 38 1.82 11.04 -5.28
N GLN A 39 1.61 10.70 -6.55
CA GLN A 39 0.64 9.67 -6.96
C GLN A 39 0.94 8.31 -6.34
N HIS A 40 2.18 7.87 -6.49
CA HIS A 40 2.64 6.60 -5.94
C HIS A 40 2.55 6.60 -4.40
N TYR A 41 2.83 7.74 -3.77
CA TYR A 41 2.66 7.90 -2.34
C TYR A 41 1.21 7.69 -1.90
N ILE A 42 0.23 8.34 -2.53
CA ILE A 42 -1.20 8.17 -2.16
C ILE A 42 -1.66 6.72 -2.38
N LEU A 43 -1.24 6.09 -3.48
CA LEU A 43 -1.61 4.71 -3.76
C LEU A 43 -1.03 3.75 -2.71
N ALA A 44 0.24 3.95 -2.31
CA ALA A 44 0.89 3.18 -1.27
C ALA A 44 0.32 3.45 0.13
N LEU A 45 -0.12 4.69 0.39
CA LEU A 45 -0.75 5.07 1.66
C LEU A 45 -2.01 4.23 1.92
N GLY A 46 -2.82 3.96 0.88
CA GLY A 46 -4.03 3.16 1.00
C GLY A 46 -3.76 1.75 1.56
N THR A 47 -2.74 1.06 1.05
CA THR A 47 -2.37 -0.28 1.52
C THR A 47 -1.68 -0.24 2.89
N ALA A 48 -0.84 0.77 3.13
CA ALA A 48 -0.13 0.95 4.40
C ALA A 48 -1.06 1.25 5.58
N VAL A 49 -2.18 1.94 5.36
CA VAL A 49 -3.18 2.25 6.40
C VAL A 49 -4.15 1.09 6.64
N MET A 50 -4.48 0.32 5.58
CA MET A 50 -5.47 -0.75 5.67
C MET A 50 -5.00 -1.91 6.56
N ILE A 51 -3.70 -2.29 6.49
CA ILE A 51 -3.16 -3.39 7.28
C ILE A 51 -3.30 -3.13 8.80
N PRO A 52 -2.81 -2.01 9.36
CA PRO A 52 -3.02 -1.70 10.79
C PRO A 52 -4.48 -1.46 11.15
N ALA A 53 -5.29 -0.91 10.23
CA ALA A 53 -6.71 -0.68 10.49
C ALA A 53 -7.48 -1.97 10.80
N VAL A 54 -7.06 -3.09 10.20
CA VAL A 54 -7.66 -4.41 10.46
C VAL A 54 -7.00 -5.08 11.66
N LEU A 55 -5.67 -5.03 11.76
CA LEU A 55 -4.92 -5.82 12.76
C LEU A 55 -4.91 -5.19 14.16
N VAL A 56 -4.78 -3.88 14.29
CA VAL A 56 -4.64 -3.21 15.59
C VAL A 56 -5.86 -3.40 16.50
N PRO A 57 -7.10 -3.25 16.01
CA PRO A 57 -8.28 -3.52 16.83
C PRO A 57 -8.38 -4.98 17.29
N MET A 58 -7.96 -5.94 16.46
CA MET A 58 -7.95 -7.37 16.81
C MET A 58 -6.99 -7.68 17.95
N MET A 59 -5.91 -6.90 18.09
CA MET A 59 -4.93 -7.07 19.16
C MET A 59 -5.34 -6.38 20.47
N GLY A 60 -6.39 -5.54 20.47
CA GLY A 60 -6.77 -4.70 21.62
C GLY A 60 -6.12 -3.31 21.63
N GLY A 61 -5.46 -2.90 20.53
CA GLY A 61 -4.86 -1.57 20.45
C GLY A 61 -5.91 -0.46 20.28
N ASN A 62 -5.65 0.69 20.89
CA ASN A 62 -6.52 1.87 20.76
C ASN A 62 -6.20 2.66 19.48
N ASP A 63 -7.01 3.67 19.13
CA ASP A 63 -6.79 4.54 17.97
C ASP A 63 -5.41 5.22 18.00
N GLY A 64 -4.89 5.58 19.18
CA GLY A 64 -3.53 6.11 19.33
C GLY A 64 -2.44 5.10 18.94
N ASP A 65 -2.62 3.82 19.28
CA ASP A 65 -1.70 2.75 18.89
C ASP A 65 -1.78 2.48 17.38
N ARG A 66 -2.99 2.54 16.81
CA ARG A 66 -3.21 2.43 15.37
C ARG A 66 -2.46 3.50 14.61
N VAL A 67 -2.60 4.77 15.02
CA VAL A 67 -1.90 5.90 14.37
C VAL A 67 -0.39 5.73 14.49
N ARG A 68 0.11 5.32 15.66
CA ARG A 68 1.54 5.06 15.87
C ARG A 68 2.08 3.97 14.93
N VAL A 69 1.35 2.86 14.76
CA VAL A 69 1.74 1.77 13.86
C VAL A 69 1.69 2.20 12.40
N VAL A 70 0.68 2.99 11.99
CA VAL A 70 0.62 3.55 10.63
C VAL A 70 1.81 4.46 10.35
N GLN A 71 2.14 5.36 11.28
CA GLN A 71 3.27 6.28 11.14
C GLN A 71 4.61 5.54 11.03
N THR A 72 4.84 4.53 11.88
CA THR A 72 6.08 3.74 11.82
C THR A 72 6.18 2.95 10.52
N LEU A 73 5.09 2.33 10.08
CA LEU A 73 5.07 1.61 8.80
C LEU A 73 5.37 2.55 7.63
N LEU A 74 4.75 3.72 7.56
CA LEU A 74 5.02 4.70 6.49
C LEU A 74 6.47 5.18 6.49
N PHE A 75 7.04 5.41 7.68
CA PHE A 75 8.43 5.85 7.79
C PHE A 75 9.42 4.75 7.36
N VAL A 76 9.22 3.52 7.85
CA VAL A 76 10.09 2.37 7.53
C VAL A 76 9.96 2.00 6.05
N THR A 77 8.76 2.01 5.48
CA THR A 77 8.55 1.76 4.04
C THR A 77 9.22 2.82 3.17
N GLY A 78 9.21 4.09 3.60
CA GLY A 78 9.97 5.16 2.95
C GLY A 78 11.47 4.89 2.95
N ILE A 79 12.05 4.56 4.11
CA ILE A 79 13.48 4.22 4.22
C ILE A 79 13.83 2.99 3.36
N ASN A 80 13.04 1.92 3.44
CA ASN A 80 13.27 0.70 2.69
C ASN A 80 13.19 0.93 1.17
N THR A 81 12.22 1.74 0.72
CA THR A 81 12.08 2.11 -0.69
C THR A 81 13.28 2.94 -1.17
N LEU A 82 13.77 3.89 -0.36
CA LEU A 82 14.98 4.65 -0.67
C LEU A 82 16.22 3.74 -0.74
N LEU A 83 16.39 2.81 0.22
CA LEU A 83 17.48 1.85 0.21
C LEU A 83 17.42 0.93 -1.03
N GLN A 84 16.23 0.44 -1.39
CA GLN A 84 16.02 -0.38 -2.58
C GLN A 84 16.35 0.37 -3.87
N SER A 85 15.95 1.64 -3.96
CA SER A 85 16.19 2.46 -5.13
C SER A 85 17.65 2.91 -5.26
N LEU A 86 18.36 3.16 -4.16
CA LEU A 86 19.73 3.67 -4.17
C LEU A 86 20.79 2.55 -4.19
N PHE A 87 20.66 1.58 -3.29
CA PHE A 87 21.65 0.52 -3.05
C PHE A 87 21.17 -0.88 -3.48
N GLY A 88 19.86 -1.07 -3.70
CA GLY A 88 19.28 -2.33 -4.15
C GLY A 88 19.38 -2.52 -5.66
N THR A 89 18.29 -3.01 -6.25
CA THR A 89 18.22 -3.33 -7.69
C THR A 89 18.07 -2.10 -8.59
N ARG A 90 17.99 -0.89 -8.02
CA ARG A 90 17.73 0.38 -8.73
C ARG A 90 16.44 0.38 -9.57
N LEU A 91 15.55 -0.57 -9.31
CA LEU A 91 14.25 -0.63 -9.95
C LEU A 91 13.25 0.26 -9.21
N PRO A 92 12.32 0.92 -9.93
CA PRO A 92 11.28 1.76 -9.34
C PRO A 92 10.20 0.88 -8.68
N THR A 93 10.52 0.31 -7.53
CA THR A 93 9.63 -0.59 -6.77
C THR A 93 9.37 -0.02 -5.38
N VAL A 94 8.10 0.25 -5.06
CA VAL A 94 7.68 0.69 -3.72
C VAL A 94 7.64 -0.51 -2.79
N ILE A 95 8.43 -0.46 -1.71
CA ILE A 95 8.44 -1.50 -0.69
C ILE A 95 7.41 -1.17 0.38
N GLY A 96 6.46 -2.07 0.58
CA GLY A 96 5.36 -1.92 1.53
C GLY A 96 5.11 -3.19 2.35
N GLY A 97 4.21 -3.09 3.33
CA GLY A 97 3.68 -4.27 4.02
C GLY A 97 2.93 -5.17 3.03
N SER A 98 3.19 -6.47 3.07
CA SER A 98 2.50 -7.44 2.21
C SER A 98 1.24 -7.96 2.89
N TYR A 99 0.13 -7.94 2.15
CA TYR A 99 -1.13 -8.56 2.59
C TYR A 99 -1.02 -10.07 2.83
N ALA A 100 -0.01 -10.73 2.24
CA ALA A 100 0.24 -12.15 2.50
C ALA A 100 0.53 -12.42 3.99
N PHE A 101 1.08 -11.45 4.72
CA PHE A 101 1.36 -11.59 6.16
C PHE A 101 0.14 -11.33 7.05
N VAL A 102 -0.96 -10.77 6.52
CA VAL A 102 -2.16 -10.50 7.34
C VAL A 102 -2.75 -11.80 7.88
N ILE A 103 -2.79 -12.87 7.07
CA ILE A 103 -3.34 -14.17 7.48
C ILE A 103 -2.49 -14.83 8.59
N PRO A 104 -1.17 -15.00 8.44
CA PRO A 104 -0.31 -15.47 9.53
C PRO A 104 -0.40 -14.61 10.79
N VAL A 105 -0.46 -13.28 10.64
CA VAL A 105 -0.56 -12.38 11.80
C VAL A 105 -1.88 -12.57 12.53
N MET A 106 -3.00 -12.69 11.83
CA MET A 106 -4.29 -12.99 12.48
C MET A 106 -4.24 -14.31 13.23
N ALA A 107 -3.57 -15.34 12.69
CA ALA A 107 -3.40 -16.62 13.37
C ALA A 107 -2.59 -16.48 14.67
N ILE A 108 -1.54 -15.66 14.67
CA ILE A 108 -0.77 -15.35 15.90
C ILE A 108 -1.66 -14.62 16.91
N VAL A 109 -2.39 -13.59 16.49
CA VAL A 109 -3.24 -12.77 17.38
C VAL A 109 -4.38 -13.58 18.01
N GLN A 110 -4.89 -14.60 17.32
CA GLN A 110 -5.94 -15.49 17.79
C GLN A 110 -5.42 -16.66 18.66
N ASP A 111 -4.12 -16.73 18.90
CA ASP A 111 -3.56 -17.78 19.76
C ASP A 111 -4.11 -17.68 21.19
N SER A 112 -4.41 -18.82 21.81
CA SER A 112 -5.09 -18.88 23.11
C SER A 112 -4.27 -18.24 24.23
N SER A 113 -2.94 -18.31 24.13
CA SER A 113 -1.98 -17.65 25.02
C SER A 113 -2.15 -16.12 25.03
N LEU A 114 -2.33 -15.52 23.85
CA LEU A 114 -2.50 -14.08 23.69
C LEU A 114 -3.94 -13.65 23.97
N ALA A 115 -4.92 -14.47 23.58
CA ALA A 115 -6.33 -14.21 23.81
C ALA A 115 -6.74 -14.33 25.29
N ALA A 116 -5.98 -15.07 26.10
CA ALA A 116 -6.22 -15.22 27.54
C ALA A 116 -5.84 -13.98 28.37
N ILE A 117 -5.12 -13.01 27.80
CA ILE A 117 -4.72 -11.78 28.49
C ILE A 117 -5.94 -10.86 28.62
N SER A 118 -6.28 -10.51 29.86
CA SER A 118 -7.44 -9.68 30.18
C SER A 118 -7.23 -8.19 29.91
N ASP A 119 -6.00 -7.69 29.98
CA ASP A 119 -5.68 -6.30 29.66
C ASP A 119 -5.40 -6.11 28.17
N ASP A 120 -6.20 -5.24 27.52
CA ASP A 120 -6.14 -4.97 26.09
C ASP A 120 -4.81 -4.32 25.66
N HIS A 121 -4.23 -3.45 26.51
CA HIS A 121 -2.96 -2.78 26.19
C HIS A 121 -1.77 -3.76 26.29
N GLU A 122 -1.76 -4.61 27.31
CA GLU A 122 -0.77 -5.66 27.47
C GLU A 122 -0.86 -6.69 26.32
N ARG A 123 -2.09 -7.09 25.95
CA ARG A 123 -2.34 -7.97 24.80
C ARG A 123 -1.80 -7.38 23.51
N PHE A 124 -1.99 -6.08 23.27
CA PHE A 124 -1.45 -5.39 22.11
C PHE A 124 0.09 -5.42 22.09
N LEU A 125 0.74 -5.07 23.21
CA LEU A 125 2.20 -5.05 23.30
C LEU A 125 2.81 -6.45 23.10
N GLN A 126 2.23 -7.48 23.71
CA GLN A 126 2.71 -8.85 23.59
C GLN A 126 2.49 -9.40 22.17
N SER A 127 1.33 -9.12 21.56
CA SER A 127 1.04 -9.50 20.17
C SER A 127 2.02 -8.84 19.20
N MET A 128 2.29 -7.55 19.36
CA MET A 128 3.26 -6.82 18.54
C MET A 128 4.67 -7.40 18.65
N ARG A 129 5.11 -7.78 19.86
CA ARG A 129 6.43 -8.44 20.07
C ARG A 129 6.48 -9.82 19.40
N ALA A 130 5.43 -10.61 19.52
CA ALA A 130 5.35 -11.93 18.90
C ALA A 130 5.38 -11.84 17.37
N ILE A 131 4.60 -10.93 16.78
CA ILE A 131 4.58 -10.67 15.34
C ILE A 131 5.95 -10.21 14.85
N GLN A 132 6.58 -9.26 15.56
CA GLN A 132 7.91 -8.78 15.20
C GLN A 132 8.95 -9.90 15.25
N GLY A 133 8.97 -10.71 16.31
CA GLY A 133 9.86 -11.87 16.41
C GLY A 133 9.66 -12.87 15.27
N ALA A 134 8.40 -13.18 14.95
CA ALA A 134 8.07 -14.08 13.84
C ALA A 134 8.52 -13.52 12.49
N LEU A 135 8.36 -12.22 12.25
CA LEU A 135 8.80 -11.56 11.01
C LEU A 135 10.32 -11.58 10.87
N ILE A 136 11.08 -11.39 11.95
CA ILE A 136 12.55 -11.51 11.93
C ILE A 136 12.96 -12.92 11.51
N VAL A 137 12.41 -13.95 12.16
CA VAL A 137 12.75 -15.34 11.85
C VAL A 137 12.39 -15.68 10.42
N SER A 138 11.19 -15.29 9.97
CA SER A 138 10.75 -15.45 8.58
C SER A 138 11.71 -14.78 7.60
N SER A 139 12.14 -13.56 7.91
CA SER A 139 13.06 -12.78 7.06
C SER A 139 14.45 -13.41 6.97
N SER A 140 14.99 -13.90 8.09
CA SER A 140 16.28 -14.61 8.12
C SER A 140 16.25 -15.88 7.26
N ILE A 141 15.16 -16.66 7.35
CA ILE A 141 14.96 -17.84 6.51
C ILE A 141 14.90 -17.46 5.03
N GLN A 142 14.14 -16.41 4.69
CA GLN A 142 14.05 -15.92 3.31
C GLN A 142 15.41 -15.48 2.77
N ILE A 143 16.21 -14.75 3.56
CA ILE A 143 17.56 -14.33 3.17
C ILE A 143 18.46 -15.54 2.89
N ILE A 144 18.46 -16.55 3.77
CA ILE A 144 19.23 -17.78 3.57
C ILE A 144 18.80 -18.52 2.29
N LEU A 145 17.48 -18.64 2.07
CA LEU A 145 16.93 -19.25 0.85
C LEU A 145 17.25 -18.44 -0.41
N GLY A 146 17.31 -17.11 -0.32
CA GLY A 146 17.71 -16.23 -1.40
C GLY A 146 19.19 -16.41 -1.79
N TYR A 147 20.08 -16.43 -0.80
CA TYR A 147 21.52 -16.59 -1.06
C TYR A 147 21.91 -18.00 -1.49
N SER A 148 21.16 -19.03 -1.09
CA SER A 148 21.46 -20.42 -1.44
C SER A 148 21.15 -20.79 -2.91
N GLN A 149 20.70 -19.85 -3.75
CA GLN A 149 20.27 -20.07 -5.15
C GLN A 149 19.15 -21.11 -5.34
N LEU A 150 18.69 -21.73 -4.25
CA LEU A 150 17.60 -22.69 -4.23
C LEU A 150 16.31 -22.07 -4.78
N TRP A 151 16.15 -20.77 -4.56
CA TRP A 151 15.05 -19.98 -5.12
C TRP A 151 14.97 -20.05 -6.65
N GLY A 152 16.11 -20.11 -7.36
CA GLY A 152 16.13 -20.24 -8.82
C GLY A 152 15.63 -21.60 -9.34
N ILE A 153 15.80 -22.65 -8.54
CA ILE A 153 15.27 -23.98 -8.86
C ILE A 153 13.76 -24.01 -8.61
N PHE A 154 13.31 -23.44 -7.50
CA PHE A 154 11.88 -23.33 -7.17
C PHE A 154 11.13 -22.40 -8.13
N SER A 155 11.72 -21.28 -8.54
CA SER A 155 11.08 -20.33 -9.46
C SER A 155 10.80 -20.96 -10.82
N ARG A 156 11.61 -21.94 -11.26
CA ARG A 156 11.35 -22.73 -12.48
C ARG A 156 10.06 -23.56 -12.39
N PHE A 157 9.62 -23.93 -11.19
CA PHE A 157 8.35 -24.64 -10.98
C PHE A 157 7.14 -23.71 -11.09
N PHE A 158 7.33 -22.42 -10.77
CA PHE A 158 6.30 -21.39 -10.89
C PHE A 158 6.21 -20.87 -12.33
N SER A 159 5.62 -21.69 -13.21
CA SER A 159 5.20 -21.21 -14.53
C SER A 159 4.18 -20.07 -14.39
N PRO A 160 4.15 -19.06 -15.29
CA PRO A 160 3.13 -18.02 -15.31
C PRO A 160 1.70 -18.58 -15.23
N LEU A 161 1.49 -19.80 -15.77
CA LEU A 161 0.22 -20.51 -15.74
C LEU A 161 -0.23 -20.89 -14.31
N GLY A 162 0.73 -21.18 -13.41
CA GLY A 162 0.45 -21.48 -12.00
C GLY A 162 0.40 -20.23 -11.12
N MET A 163 1.17 -19.19 -11.46
CA MET A 163 1.19 -17.94 -10.70
C MET A 163 -0.05 -17.08 -10.93
N ALA A 164 -0.60 -17.05 -12.15
CA ALA A 164 -1.76 -16.21 -12.45
C ALA A 164 -3.00 -16.54 -11.57
N PRO A 165 -3.40 -17.82 -11.38
CA PRO A 165 -4.48 -18.16 -10.46
C PRO A 165 -4.18 -17.78 -9.00
N VAL A 166 -2.94 -17.96 -8.54
CA VAL A 166 -2.54 -17.62 -7.16
C VAL A 166 -2.66 -16.13 -6.92
N VAL A 167 -2.14 -15.31 -7.84
CA VAL A 167 -2.24 -13.84 -7.77
C VAL A 167 -3.70 -13.39 -7.89
N ALA A 168 -4.50 -14.01 -8.75
CA ALA A 168 -5.92 -13.71 -8.86
C ALA A 168 -6.67 -14.02 -7.56
N LEU A 169 -6.42 -15.17 -6.92
CA LEU A 169 -7.02 -15.55 -5.64
C LEU A 169 -6.59 -14.61 -4.51
N LEU A 170 -5.32 -14.17 -4.49
CA LEU A 170 -4.87 -13.13 -3.55
C LEU A 170 -5.63 -11.81 -3.78
N GLY A 171 -5.81 -11.40 -5.03
CA GLY A 171 -6.61 -10.23 -5.40
C GLY A 171 -8.06 -10.35 -4.93
N PHE A 172 -8.74 -11.46 -5.24
CA PHE A 172 -10.12 -11.71 -4.80
C PHE A 172 -10.24 -11.72 -3.28
N GLY A 173 -9.25 -12.27 -2.55
CA GLY A 173 -9.23 -12.23 -1.09
C GLY A 173 -9.17 -10.80 -0.52
N LEU A 174 -8.53 -9.87 -1.23
CA LEU A 174 -8.52 -8.45 -0.86
C LEU A 174 -9.88 -7.79 -1.13
N PHE A 175 -10.54 -8.14 -2.23
CA PHE A 175 -11.89 -7.65 -2.52
C PHE A 175 -12.89 -8.06 -1.44
N GLU A 176 -12.87 -9.32 -1.00
CA GLU A 176 -13.72 -9.82 0.09
C GLU A 176 -13.51 -9.07 1.41
N ARG A 177 -12.32 -8.53 1.66
CA ARG A 177 -12.03 -7.73 2.87
C ARG A 177 -12.33 -6.24 2.69
N GLY A 178 -12.07 -5.69 1.50
CA GLY A 178 -12.26 -4.28 1.20
C GLY A 178 -13.72 -3.90 0.99
N PHE A 179 -14.50 -4.75 0.32
CA PHE A 179 -15.89 -4.46 -0.03
C PHE A 179 -16.80 -4.28 1.21
N PRO A 180 -16.70 -5.08 2.28
CA PRO A 180 -17.46 -4.86 3.50
C PRO A 180 -17.15 -3.52 4.18
N VAL A 181 -15.90 -3.04 4.10
CA VAL A 181 -15.51 -1.74 4.67
C VAL A 181 -16.18 -0.61 3.91
N VAL A 182 -16.21 -0.69 2.58
CA VAL A 182 -16.94 0.25 1.71
C VAL A 182 -18.46 0.16 1.97
N GLY A 183 -18.97 -1.05 2.20
CA GLY A 183 -20.38 -1.31 2.48
C GLY A 183 -20.88 -0.77 3.83
N ARG A 184 -20.00 -0.50 4.81
CA ARG A 184 -20.39 0.16 6.08
C ARG A 184 -21.00 1.54 5.84
N CYS A 185 -20.60 2.21 4.78
CA CYS A 185 -21.19 3.46 4.32
C CYS A 185 -21.53 3.38 2.83
N VAL A 186 -22.59 2.64 2.50
CA VAL A 186 -23.00 2.42 1.10
C VAL A 186 -23.30 3.73 0.36
N GLU A 187 -23.78 4.76 1.05
CA GLU A 187 -24.12 6.06 0.47
C GLU A 187 -22.91 6.82 -0.10
N VAL A 188 -21.73 6.62 0.47
CA VAL A 188 -20.46 7.20 -0.02
C VAL A 188 -19.70 6.17 -0.86
N GLY A 189 -19.76 4.90 -0.47
CA GLY A 189 -19.04 3.80 -1.13
C GLY A 189 -19.55 3.50 -2.54
N LEU A 190 -20.86 3.46 -2.75
CA LEU A 190 -21.45 3.20 -4.07
C LEU A 190 -21.10 4.29 -5.10
N PRO A 191 -21.28 5.60 -4.83
CA PRO A 191 -20.88 6.63 -5.78
C PRO A 191 -19.35 6.67 -5.97
N MET A 192 -18.54 6.34 -4.96
CA MET A 192 -17.10 6.19 -5.13
C MET A 192 -16.76 5.11 -6.18
N LEU A 193 -17.39 3.93 -6.10
CA LEU A 193 -17.15 2.85 -7.06
C LEU A 193 -17.63 3.22 -8.48
N ILE A 194 -18.84 3.80 -8.59
CA ILE A 194 -19.39 4.21 -9.89
C ILE A 194 -18.50 5.29 -10.50
N LEU A 195 -18.13 6.31 -9.74
CA LEU A 195 -17.28 7.40 -10.22
C LEU A 195 -15.91 6.89 -10.65
N PHE A 196 -15.31 5.96 -9.88
CA PHE A 196 -14.04 5.34 -10.25
C PHE A 196 -14.13 4.59 -11.57
N VAL A 197 -15.17 3.76 -11.77
CA VAL A 197 -15.37 3.00 -13.01
C VAL A 197 -15.65 3.93 -14.19
N VAL A 198 -16.52 4.93 -14.00
CA VAL A 198 -16.86 5.91 -15.04
C VAL A 198 -15.63 6.71 -15.44
N LEU A 199 -14.89 7.27 -14.48
CA LEU A 199 -13.66 8.01 -14.79
C LEU A 199 -12.61 7.12 -15.45
N SER A 200 -12.36 5.92 -14.92
CA SER A 200 -11.36 5.00 -15.47
C SER A 200 -11.68 4.54 -16.90
N GLN A 201 -12.96 4.28 -17.22
CA GLN A 201 -13.34 3.83 -18.56
C GLN A 201 -13.63 4.98 -19.54
N TYR A 202 -14.19 6.08 -19.07
CA TYR A 202 -14.56 7.23 -19.92
C TYR A 202 -13.35 8.09 -20.28
N LEU A 203 -12.41 8.31 -19.35
CA LEU A 203 -11.19 9.08 -19.64
C LEU A 203 -10.29 8.36 -20.66
N LYS A 204 -10.37 7.03 -20.75
CA LYS A 204 -9.66 6.23 -21.77
C LYS A 204 -10.16 6.47 -23.20
N ASN A 205 -11.42 6.88 -23.36
CA ASN A 205 -12.02 7.17 -24.67
C ASN A 205 -11.90 8.64 -25.09
N VAL A 206 -11.43 9.52 -24.20
CA VAL A 206 -11.38 10.98 -24.40
C VAL A 206 -9.92 11.40 -24.61
N GLN A 207 -9.37 11.05 -25.78
CA GLN A 207 -8.02 11.46 -26.21
C GLN A 207 -8.07 12.88 -26.82
N ILE A 208 -8.16 13.93 -26.00
CA ILE A 208 -8.33 15.32 -26.51
C ILE A 208 -6.99 15.95 -26.96
N ARG A 209 -5.84 15.45 -26.51
CA ARG A 209 -4.49 15.86 -26.95
C ARG A 209 -3.58 14.64 -26.89
N GLU A 210 -2.53 14.59 -27.72
CA GLU A 210 -1.50 13.53 -27.78
C GLU A 210 -0.64 13.40 -26.50
N ILE A 211 -1.23 13.62 -25.32
CA ILE A 211 -0.57 13.52 -24.03
C ILE A 211 -1.55 12.81 -23.08
N PRO A 212 -1.30 11.57 -22.65
CA PRO A 212 -2.17 10.78 -21.78
C PRO A 212 -2.14 11.25 -20.31
N ILE A 213 -2.08 12.57 -20.10
CA ILE A 213 -2.06 13.25 -18.79
C ILE A 213 -3.34 12.92 -18.00
N LEU A 214 -4.49 12.90 -18.68
CA LEU A 214 -5.80 12.68 -18.05
C LEU A 214 -6.00 11.25 -17.55
N GLU A 215 -5.43 10.25 -18.22
CA GLU A 215 -5.49 8.84 -17.77
C GLU A 215 -4.62 8.65 -16.52
N ARG A 216 -3.43 9.24 -16.50
CA ARG A 216 -2.49 9.19 -15.36
C ARG A 216 -3.08 9.77 -14.08
N PHE A 217 -3.78 10.91 -14.16
CA PHE A 217 -4.32 11.62 -13.00
C PHE A 217 -5.76 11.25 -12.63
N SER A 218 -6.37 10.28 -13.32
CA SER A 218 -7.75 9.82 -13.07
C SER A 218 -7.99 9.45 -11.60
N LEU A 219 -7.01 8.78 -10.95
CA LEU A 219 -7.08 8.41 -9.53
C LEU A 219 -7.17 9.64 -8.60
N PHE A 220 -6.37 10.68 -8.84
CA PHE A 220 -6.41 11.90 -8.03
C PHE A 220 -7.74 12.63 -8.18
N ILE A 221 -8.22 12.75 -9.41
CA ILE A 221 -9.50 13.39 -9.70
C ILE A 221 -10.61 12.63 -8.99
N CYS A 222 -10.59 11.29 -9.05
CA CYS A 222 -11.55 10.45 -8.34
C CYS A 222 -11.49 10.67 -6.82
N ILE A 223 -10.30 10.62 -6.21
CA ILE A 223 -10.13 10.82 -4.76
C ILE A 223 -10.61 12.22 -4.33
N ALA A 224 -10.24 13.27 -5.08
CA ALA A 224 -10.63 14.63 -4.79
C ALA A 224 -12.16 14.82 -4.88
N LEU A 225 -12.81 14.27 -5.91
CA LEU A 225 -14.25 14.33 -6.08
C LEU A 225 -14.99 13.55 -4.99
N VAL A 226 -14.52 12.34 -4.64
CA VAL A 226 -15.12 11.54 -3.56
C VAL A 226 -14.97 12.24 -2.22
N TRP A 227 -13.80 12.82 -1.94
CA TRP A 227 -13.58 13.60 -0.73
C TRP A 227 -14.50 14.82 -0.67
N ALA A 228 -14.62 15.58 -1.76
CA ALA A 228 -15.51 16.73 -1.83
C ALA A 228 -16.98 16.32 -1.62
N TYR A 229 -17.41 15.23 -2.25
CA TYR A 229 -18.75 14.67 -2.08
C TYR A 229 -19.02 14.27 -0.61
N ALA A 230 -18.08 13.58 0.04
CA ALA A 230 -18.19 13.20 1.44
C ALA A 230 -18.25 14.42 2.39
N GLN A 231 -17.49 15.48 2.10
CA GLN A 231 -17.55 16.72 2.87
C GLN A 231 -18.88 17.47 2.68
N ILE A 232 -19.43 17.50 1.47
CA ILE A 232 -20.73 18.11 1.20
C ILE A 232 -21.84 17.36 1.96
N LEU A 233 -21.82 16.03 1.97
CA LEU A 233 -22.80 15.24 2.73
C LEU A 233 -22.67 15.45 4.25
N THR A 234 -21.44 15.59 4.74
CA THR A 234 -21.18 15.83 6.17
C THR A 234 -21.64 17.22 6.60
N SER A 235 -21.35 18.26 5.82
CA SER A 235 -21.76 19.64 6.09
C SER A 235 -23.25 19.89 5.85
N GLY A 236 -23.85 19.17 4.90
CA GLY A 236 -25.29 19.22 4.61
C GLY A 236 -26.19 18.58 5.67
N GLY A 237 -25.61 18.00 6.74
CA GLY A 237 -26.36 17.45 7.86
C GLY A 237 -27.13 16.17 7.54
N ALA A 238 -26.85 15.52 6.41
CA ALA A 238 -27.51 14.28 5.96
C ALA A 238 -27.44 13.16 7.03
N TYR A 239 -26.38 13.18 7.85
CA TYR A 239 -26.13 12.19 8.90
C TYR A 239 -26.63 12.60 10.31
N ASN A 240 -27.19 13.79 10.52
CA ASN A 240 -27.56 14.27 11.86
C ASN A 240 -28.75 13.52 12.50
N HIS A 241 -29.59 12.86 11.69
CA HIS A 241 -30.72 12.05 12.14
C HIS A 241 -30.56 10.55 11.87
N SER A 242 -29.39 10.12 11.39
CA SER A 242 -29.10 8.71 11.12
C SER A 242 -28.63 7.98 12.37
N THR A 243 -28.64 6.64 12.34
CA THR A 243 -28.17 5.79 13.45
C THR A 243 -26.71 6.07 13.80
N GLU A 244 -26.34 5.87 15.08
CA GLU A 244 -25.00 6.16 15.61
C GLU A 244 -23.89 5.42 14.85
N VAL A 245 -24.16 4.19 14.41
CA VAL A 245 -23.25 3.39 13.58
C VAL A 245 -22.98 4.05 12.23
N THR A 246 -24.00 4.62 11.58
CA THR A 246 -23.85 5.35 10.32
C THR A 246 -23.11 6.66 10.55
N GLN A 247 -23.36 7.36 11.65
CA GLN A 247 -22.64 8.60 11.99
C GLN A 247 -21.13 8.37 12.24
N ILE A 248 -20.75 7.23 12.83
CA ILE A 248 -19.33 6.91 13.07
C ILE A 248 -18.60 6.53 11.78
N ASN A 249 -19.26 5.78 10.88
CA ASN A 249 -18.61 5.25 9.67
C ASN A 249 -18.68 6.19 8.45
N CYS A 250 -19.73 7.02 8.33
CA CYS A 250 -19.95 7.85 7.13
C CYS A 250 -19.46 9.29 7.26
N ARG A 251 -19.24 9.78 8.48
CA ARG A 251 -18.97 11.20 8.73
C ARG A 251 -17.46 11.47 8.71
N THR A 252 -17.03 12.50 7.99
CA THR A 252 -15.60 12.81 7.79
C THR A 252 -14.90 13.39 9.02
N ASP A 253 -15.64 13.88 10.01
CA ASP A 253 -15.12 14.59 11.19
C ASP A 253 -14.84 13.68 12.40
N ARG A 254 -15.38 12.46 12.43
CA ARG A 254 -15.21 11.51 13.55
C ARG A 254 -14.05 10.54 13.40
N ALA A 255 -13.25 10.68 12.34
CA ALA A 255 -12.15 9.74 12.09
C ALA A 255 -11.06 9.77 13.18
N ASN A 256 -11.01 10.78 14.06
CA ASN A 256 -10.06 10.97 15.19
C ASN A 256 -8.55 10.81 14.87
N LEU A 257 -8.17 10.46 13.64
CA LEU A 257 -6.79 10.23 13.20
C LEU A 257 -5.92 11.49 13.35
N ILE A 258 -6.50 12.67 13.08
CA ILE A 258 -5.79 13.96 13.15
C ILE A 258 -5.72 14.47 14.61
N SER A 259 -6.77 14.26 15.40
CA SER A 259 -6.78 14.67 16.82
C SER A 259 -5.92 13.77 17.71
N SER A 260 -5.76 12.50 17.33
CA SER A 260 -4.96 11.51 18.04
C SER A 260 -3.53 11.38 17.48
N ALA A 261 -3.16 12.17 16.48
CA ALA A 261 -1.79 12.19 15.97
C ALA A 261 -0.89 12.98 16.94
N PRO A 262 0.01 12.33 17.69
CA PRO A 262 1.04 13.08 18.41
C PRO A 262 1.93 13.82 17.39
N CYS A 263 2.39 15.02 17.78
CA CYS A 263 3.47 15.76 17.09
C CYS A 263 4.62 14.80 16.73
N PRO A 264 5.34 14.95 15.59
CA PRO A 264 6.41 14.04 15.19
C PRO A 264 7.50 13.94 16.26
N GLN A 265 7.31 13.04 17.22
CA GLN A 265 8.34 12.55 18.09
C GLN A 265 9.18 11.62 17.24
N LEU A 266 10.46 11.96 17.10
CA LEU A 266 11.48 11.07 16.54
C LEU A 266 11.43 9.77 17.36
N LEU A 267 10.76 8.76 16.81
CA LEU A 267 10.47 7.53 17.53
C LEU A 267 11.78 6.76 17.78
N THR A 268 11.90 6.27 19.01
CA THR A 268 13.10 5.66 19.59
C THR A 268 13.63 4.50 18.74
N ALA A 269 14.95 4.46 18.58
CA ALA A 269 15.73 3.55 17.74
C ALA A 269 15.43 2.03 17.88
N LEU A 270 14.66 1.61 18.89
CA LEU A 270 14.36 0.20 19.14
C LEU A 270 13.38 -0.43 18.13
N GLN A 271 12.57 0.37 17.42
CA GLN A 271 11.65 -0.12 16.36
C GLN A 271 12.24 -0.03 14.95
N LEU A 272 13.33 0.72 14.76
CA LEU A 272 14.00 0.91 13.47
C LEU A 272 14.87 -0.29 13.06
N GLY A 273 15.35 -1.09 14.03
CA GLY A 273 16.27 -2.20 13.75
C GLY A 273 15.63 -3.48 13.21
N LEU A 274 14.30 -3.59 13.13
CA LEU A 274 13.63 -4.91 13.13
C LEU A 274 12.73 -5.22 11.92
N GLN A 275 12.59 -4.29 10.97
CA GLN A 275 11.84 -4.49 9.71
C GLN A 275 12.72 -4.24 8.47
N VAL A 276 14.03 -4.03 8.66
CA VAL A 276 15.01 -3.73 7.59
C VAL A 276 15.42 -5.00 6.81
N GLN A 277 14.96 -6.19 7.19
CA GLN A 277 15.43 -7.44 6.57
C GLN A 277 14.43 -8.16 5.64
N LEU A 278 13.44 -7.46 5.08
CA LEU A 278 12.71 -8.01 3.93
C LEU A 278 13.36 -7.61 2.60
N HIS A 279 14.45 -8.30 2.23
CA HIS A 279 14.66 -8.66 0.83
C HIS A 279 15.60 -9.88 0.70
N PRO A 280 15.12 -11.05 0.26
CA PRO A 280 15.90 -11.95 -0.57
C PRO A 280 15.93 -11.38 -2.00
N GLN A 281 17.11 -11.17 -2.54
CA GLN A 281 17.33 -10.81 -3.94
C GLN A 281 16.54 -11.75 -4.86
N LEU A 282 15.44 -11.28 -5.44
CA LEU A 282 14.92 -11.84 -6.69
C LEU A 282 15.72 -11.19 -7.81
N THR A 283 16.90 -11.74 -8.07
CA THR A 283 17.61 -11.55 -9.32
C THR A 283 17.60 -12.87 -10.07
N SER A 284 16.82 -12.89 -11.14
CA SER A 284 17.14 -13.66 -12.34
C SER A 284 18.49 -13.22 -12.90
#